data_AF-A0A4Q3J664-F1
#
_entry.id   AF-A0A4Q3J664-F1
#
_cell.length_a   1.000
_cell.length_b   1.000
_cell.length_c   1.000
_cell.angle_alpha   90.00
_cell.angle_beta   90.00
_cell.angle_gamma   90.00
#
_symmetry.space_group_name_H-M   'P 1'
#
loop_
_entity.id
_entity.type
_entity.pdbx_description
1 polymer ?
#
loop_
_entity_poly.entity_id
_entity_poly.type
_entity_poly.pdbx_seq_one_letter_code
_entity_poly.pdbx_strand_id
1 'polypeptide(L)'
;ASLTSEPDKIAAGVGFGPRLILSQDALRASELLQPGSLVRWTARVILPDGANTDAALEALLASATREQPNAGWEVRSRANAAPNFQRNIERFTQFLTLVGLTALLVGGVGVANAVRRFVEAKRLDFATLKAIGATGGRVVAIHLTEVMLVAGFGIAIGLALGAAAPFALGYMLADILPLPFEPTLAPVELAIAALYGLLTALVFAIIPLGRAHDVPVSALFRDQIEPDRRQPRWFYRAIFLAALAGLVGVALVFAYDRRIALIYIGAATGIFLLLRLIAWGLMALARRAGRPRQPALRLALANIYRPGALTPSLVLSLGLGVALLSTLAFIDVSLRRQLTQSLPQKAPSFFFLDIPNAQAAAFDRFLAEQRPGAHVERVPMMRGRIVSVNDVPAEQIKASEQMAWVLEGDRGITYSTGMPEASRLASGEWWPADYRGEPLVSFDARAVEGLGLKLGDKLTVNVLGRNITARIANFRDIEWRSLGINFVMVFSPNTFAGAPHTNLATVTDKGATPVAGDAALMRQLAIAFPAVTAVRVKDALEAVNTIVSQL
;
A
#
# COMPACT_ATOMS: atom_id res chain seq x y z
N ALA A 1 16.75 -11.85 38.10
CA ALA A 1 15.60 -12.15 37.22
C ALA A 1 15.93 -11.64 35.83
N SER A 2 15.81 -12.47 34.79
CA SER A 2 15.95 -12.05 33.39
C SER A 2 14.57 -11.71 32.83
N LEU A 3 14.46 -10.59 32.12
CA LEU A 3 13.25 -10.23 31.38
C LEU A 3 13.16 -11.13 30.13
N THR A 4 12.21 -12.04 30.08
CA THR A 4 12.06 -13.01 28.97
C THR A 4 11.19 -12.47 27.83
N SER A 5 10.20 -11.62 28.13
CA SER A 5 9.29 -11.03 27.13
C SER A 5 8.66 -9.74 27.65
N GLU A 6 8.44 -8.77 26.75
CA GLU A 6 7.68 -7.55 27.01
C GLU A 6 6.32 -7.64 26.29
N PRO A 7 5.18 -7.41 26.96
CA PRO A 7 3.85 -7.55 26.36
C PRO A 7 3.61 -6.69 25.12
N ASP A 8 4.31 -5.56 24.99
CA ASP A 8 4.11 -4.54 23.95
C ASP A 8 5.33 -4.34 23.04
N LYS A 9 6.21 -5.35 22.98
CA LYS A 9 7.40 -5.35 22.11
C LYS A 9 7.07 -5.00 20.65
N ILE A 10 5.92 -5.46 20.15
CA ILE A 10 5.44 -5.23 18.78
C ILE A 10 5.11 -3.74 18.55
N ALA A 11 4.50 -3.07 19.52
CA ALA A 11 4.07 -1.67 19.39
C ALA A 11 5.24 -0.67 19.50
N ALA A 12 6.34 -1.07 20.13
CA ALA A 12 7.52 -0.24 20.30
C ALA A 12 8.41 -0.17 19.04
N GLY A 13 8.13 -1.00 18.02
CA GLY A 13 8.90 -1.09 16.78
C GLY A 13 10.22 -1.85 16.93
N VAL A 14 11.10 -1.72 15.93
CA VAL A 14 12.44 -2.32 15.94
C VAL A 14 13.30 -1.62 16.99
N GLY A 15 13.60 -2.32 18.09
CA GLY A 15 14.54 -1.86 19.10
C GLY A 15 15.98 -2.14 18.67
N PHE A 16 16.84 -1.13 18.70
CA PHE A 16 18.27 -1.30 18.44
C PHE A 16 18.99 -1.64 19.76
N GLY A 17 19.51 -2.87 19.85
CA GLY A 17 20.25 -3.35 21.02
C GLY A 17 19.40 -3.95 22.15
N PRO A 18 20.06 -4.52 23.18
CA PRO A 18 19.40 -5.13 24.32
C PRO A 18 18.72 -4.06 25.21
N ARG A 19 17.49 -4.35 25.66
CA ARG A 19 16.73 -3.45 26.56
C ARG A 19 17.14 -3.66 28.02
N LEU A 20 17.28 -2.56 28.74
CA LEU A 20 17.53 -2.53 30.18
C LEU A 20 16.36 -1.84 30.88
N ILE A 21 15.88 -2.41 31.98
CA ILE A 21 14.92 -1.76 32.88
C ILE A 21 15.69 -1.24 34.08
N LEU A 22 15.53 0.05 34.37
CA LEU A 22 16.17 0.77 35.47
C LEU A 22 15.11 1.52 36.28
N SER A 23 15.37 1.69 37.58
CA SER A 23 14.55 2.56 38.42
C SER A 23 14.75 4.03 38.01
N GLN A 24 13.77 4.88 38.34
CA GLN A 24 13.88 6.32 38.05
C GLN A 24 15.06 6.96 38.79
N ASP A 25 15.38 6.51 39.99
CA ASP A 25 16.51 7.05 40.75
C ASP A 25 17.86 6.64 40.14
N ALA A 26 17.96 5.40 39.64
CA ALA A 26 19.13 4.95 38.89
C ALA A 26 19.30 5.71 37.56
N LEU A 27 18.19 6.04 36.87
CA LEU A 27 18.22 6.87 35.66
C LEU A 27 18.78 8.28 35.94
N ARG A 28 18.39 8.88 37.08
CA ARG A 28 18.91 10.21 37.46
C ARG A 28 20.38 10.14 37.86
N ALA A 29 20.77 9.07 38.56
CA ALA A 29 22.16 8.85 38.99
C ALA A 29 23.11 8.52 37.83
N SER A 30 22.60 7.98 36.72
CA SER A 30 23.44 7.60 35.57
C SER A 30 23.90 8.78 34.71
N GLU A 31 23.44 10.00 35.01
CA GLU A 31 23.74 11.22 34.26
C GLU A 31 23.37 11.17 32.76
N LEU A 32 22.57 10.18 32.34
CA LEU A 32 22.09 10.06 30.95
C LEU A 32 21.07 11.15 30.58
N LEU A 33 20.43 11.75 31.58
CA LEU A 33 19.48 12.85 31.45
C LEU A 33 20.21 14.21 31.50
N GLN A 34 20.82 14.62 30.39
CA GLN A 34 21.44 15.94 30.24
C GLN A 34 20.56 16.89 29.41
N PRO A 35 20.74 18.21 29.52
CA PRO A 35 20.16 19.16 28.59
C PRO A 35 20.55 18.81 27.14
N GLY A 36 19.55 18.50 26.32
CA GLY A 36 19.75 18.03 24.94
C GLY A 36 19.64 16.52 24.73
N SER A 37 19.61 15.71 25.81
CA SER A 37 19.36 14.26 25.72
C SER A 37 17.95 13.96 25.18
N LEU A 38 17.85 12.97 24.30
CA LEU A 38 16.60 12.54 23.69
C LEU A 38 15.85 11.55 24.57
N VAL A 39 14.86 12.03 25.33
CA VAL A 39 14.04 11.21 26.23
C VAL A 39 12.61 11.12 25.70
N ARG A 40 12.09 9.89 25.57
CA ARG A 40 10.66 9.65 25.30
C ARG A 40 9.98 9.15 26.57
N TRP A 41 9.05 9.94 27.08
CA TRP A 41 8.19 9.53 28.19
C TRP A 41 6.95 8.83 27.63
N THR A 42 6.70 7.61 28.09
CA THR A 42 5.50 6.85 27.74
C THR A 42 4.68 6.61 29.00
N ALA A 43 3.48 7.18 29.06
CA ALA A 43 2.50 6.87 30.08
C ALA A 43 1.53 5.80 29.54
N ARG A 44 1.35 4.71 30.29
CA ARG A 44 0.34 3.68 29.97
C ARG A 44 -0.84 3.88 30.91
N VAL A 45 -2.04 4.03 30.34
CA VAL A 45 -3.28 4.27 31.08
C VAL A 45 -4.20 3.06 30.89
N ILE A 46 -4.67 2.49 31.99
CA ILE A 46 -5.68 1.43 31.98
C ILE A 46 -7.05 2.12 32.09
N LEU A 47 -7.96 1.81 31.17
CA LEU A 47 -9.32 2.33 31.21
C LEU A 47 -10.14 1.57 32.25
N PRO A 48 -11.06 2.25 32.98
CA PRO A 48 -12.01 1.58 33.86
C PRO A 48 -12.87 0.57 33.09
N ASP A 49 -13.28 -0.52 33.73
CA ASP A 49 -13.97 -1.67 33.10
C ASP A 49 -15.23 -1.29 32.31
N GLY A 50 -15.91 -0.19 32.67
CA GLY A 50 -17.11 0.33 31.99
C GLY A 50 -16.86 1.21 30.75
N ALA A 51 -15.63 1.60 30.46
CA ALA A 51 -15.24 2.42 29.30
C ALA A 51 -14.47 1.63 28.23
N ASN A 52 -14.56 0.30 28.28
CA ASN A 52 -13.76 -0.61 27.48
C ASN A 52 -14.35 -0.89 26.08
N THR A 53 -15.20 -0.01 25.56
CA THR A 53 -15.73 -0.04 24.18
C THR A 53 -14.96 0.91 23.29
N ASP A 54 -14.80 0.59 22.00
CA ASP A 54 -14.04 1.42 21.07
C ASP A 54 -14.64 2.84 20.91
N ALA A 55 -15.96 2.98 21.02
CA ALA A 55 -16.63 4.28 20.99
C ALA A 55 -16.27 5.18 22.20
N ALA A 56 -16.18 4.59 23.40
CA ALA A 56 -15.80 5.34 24.60
C ALA A 56 -14.32 5.76 24.56
N LEU A 57 -13.46 4.89 24.03
CA LEU A 57 -12.05 5.17 23.78
C LEU A 57 -11.89 6.32 22.77
N GLU A 58 -12.57 6.27 21.62
CA GLU A 58 -12.60 7.35 20.63
C GLU A 58 -13.04 8.69 21.24
N ALA A 59 -14.10 8.68 22.05
CA ALA A 59 -14.60 9.88 22.71
C ALA A 59 -13.59 10.48 23.69
N LEU A 60 -12.89 9.65 24.47
CA LEU A 60 -11.83 10.06 25.40
C LEU A 60 -10.63 10.67 24.65
N LEU A 61 -10.21 10.04 23.55
CA LEU A 61 -9.14 10.57 22.71
C LEU A 61 -9.52 11.95 22.17
N ALA A 62 -10.74 12.08 21.65
CA ALA A 62 -11.24 13.35 21.13
C ALA A 62 -11.40 14.43 22.21
N SER A 63 -11.67 14.09 23.47
CA SER A 63 -11.70 15.06 24.57
C SER A 63 -10.29 15.49 24.98
N ALA A 64 -9.36 14.53 25.11
CA ALA A 64 -7.97 14.81 25.47
C ALA A 64 -7.29 15.76 24.46
N THR A 65 -7.49 15.53 23.17
CA THR A 65 -6.95 16.41 22.12
C THR A 65 -7.54 17.82 22.16
N ARG A 66 -8.82 17.96 22.54
CA ARG A 66 -9.49 19.28 22.65
C ARG A 66 -9.03 20.07 23.86
N GLU A 67 -8.78 19.42 25.00
CA GLU A 67 -8.39 20.08 26.24
C GLU A 67 -6.91 20.49 26.26
N GLN A 68 -6.06 19.73 25.56
CA GLN A 68 -4.60 19.87 25.61
C GLN A 68 -3.99 19.91 24.18
N PRO A 69 -4.38 20.86 23.31
CA PRO A 69 -3.92 20.87 21.92
C PRO A 69 -2.40 21.03 21.79
N ASN A 70 -1.78 21.77 22.71
CA ASN A 70 -0.34 22.07 22.71
C ASN A 70 0.54 21.01 23.41
N ALA A 71 -0.05 19.99 24.04
CA ALA A 71 0.70 19.07 24.91
C ALA A 71 1.70 18.17 24.16
N GLY A 72 1.57 18.06 22.83
CA GLY A 72 2.53 17.33 21.99
C GLY A 72 2.63 15.83 22.30
N TRP A 73 1.59 15.26 22.92
CA TRP A 73 1.52 13.83 23.22
C TRP A 73 0.98 13.06 22.02
N GLU A 74 1.66 11.97 21.65
CA GLU A 74 1.14 11.00 20.68
C GLU A 74 0.32 9.96 21.43
N VAL A 75 -0.99 9.92 21.19
CA VAL A 75 -1.86 8.95 21.85
C VAL A 75 -2.03 7.72 20.97
N ARG A 76 -1.72 6.55 21.53
CA ARG A 76 -1.92 5.25 20.90
C ARG A 76 -2.93 4.44 21.70
N SER A 77 -3.80 3.75 20.99
CA SER A 77 -4.83 2.91 21.59
C SER A 77 -4.81 1.50 20.99
N ARG A 78 -5.57 0.57 21.56
CA ARG A 78 -5.71 -0.79 21.00
C ARG A 78 -6.27 -0.80 19.58
N ALA A 79 -7.06 0.22 19.22
CA ALA A 79 -7.63 0.37 17.88
C ALA A 79 -6.60 0.89 16.86
N ASN A 80 -5.54 1.57 17.32
CA ASN A 80 -4.51 2.18 16.45
C ASN A 80 -3.08 1.90 16.97
N ALA A 81 -2.82 0.66 17.39
CA ALA A 81 -1.53 0.30 18.01
C ALA A 81 -0.35 0.33 17.02
N ALA A 82 -0.63 0.07 15.73
CA ALA A 82 0.37 0.01 14.67
C ALA A 82 -0.21 0.47 13.32
N PRO A 83 -0.39 1.79 13.09
CA PRO A 83 -1.02 2.32 11.88
C PRO A 83 -0.32 1.88 10.59
N ASN A 84 1.01 1.72 10.61
CA ASN A 84 1.77 1.20 9.47
C ASN A 84 1.41 -0.25 9.14
N PHE A 85 1.26 -1.09 10.17
CA PHE A 85 0.91 -2.49 10.00
C PHE A 85 -0.54 -2.64 9.53
N GLN A 86 -1.46 -1.87 10.11
CA GLN A 86 -2.85 -1.80 9.67
C GLN A 86 -2.95 -1.41 8.19
N ARG A 87 -2.24 -0.35 7.75
CA ARG A 87 -2.21 0.05 6.34
C ARG A 87 -1.68 -1.06 5.42
N ASN A 88 -0.69 -1.83 5.87
CA ASN A 88 -0.17 -2.95 5.08
C ASN A 88 -1.19 -4.09 4.98
N ILE A 89 -1.90 -4.40 6.07
CA ILE A 89 -3.01 -5.36 6.05
C ILE A 89 -4.13 -4.87 5.14
N GLU A 90 -4.54 -3.60 5.24
CA GLU A 90 -5.57 -3.02 4.38
C GLU A 90 -5.17 -3.12 2.89
N ARG A 91 -3.93 -2.80 2.54
CA ARG A 91 -3.40 -2.96 1.18
C ARG A 91 -3.41 -4.41 0.72
N PHE A 92 -3.07 -5.35 1.60
CA PHE A 92 -3.11 -6.78 1.31
C PHE A 92 -4.54 -7.25 1.06
N THR A 93 -5.49 -6.84 1.91
CA THR A 93 -6.92 -7.11 1.74
C THR A 93 -7.47 -6.50 0.45
N GLN A 94 -7.08 -5.27 0.12
CA GLN A 94 -7.42 -4.62 -1.16
C GLN A 94 -6.89 -5.43 -2.34
N PHE A 95 -5.63 -5.87 -2.29
CA PHE A 95 -5.05 -6.73 -3.32
C PHE A 95 -5.82 -8.04 -3.48
N LEU A 96 -6.11 -8.75 -2.38
CA LEU A 96 -6.90 -9.99 -2.42
C LEU A 96 -8.31 -9.76 -3.00
N THR A 97 -8.93 -8.62 -2.69
CA THR A 97 -10.22 -8.23 -3.26
C THR A 97 -10.12 -8.07 -4.78
N LEU A 98 -9.09 -7.39 -5.28
CA LEU A 98 -8.86 -7.21 -6.72
C LEU A 98 -8.60 -8.55 -7.43
N VAL A 99 -7.82 -9.44 -6.81
CA VAL A 99 -7.59 -10.80 -7.32
C VAL A 99 -8.91 -11.57 -7.38
N GLY A 100 -9.71 -11.52 -6.32
CA GLY A 100 -11.03 -12.14 -6.26
C GLY A 100 -11.99 -11.63 -7.34
N LEU A 101 -12.11 -10.31 -7.50
CA LEU A 101 -12.92 -9.70 -8.57
C LEU A 101 -12.44 -10.10 -9.97
N THR A 102 -11.13 -10.22 -10.16
CA THR A 102 -10.57 -10.64 -11.46
C THR A 102 -10.85 -12.11 -11.75
N ALA A 103 -10.71 -12.98 -10.74
CA ALA A 103 -11.09 -14.39 -10.85
C ALA A 103 -12.58 -14.55 -11.17
N LEU A 104 -13.43 -13.73 -10.54
CA LEU A 104 -14.87 -13.70 -10.80
C LEU A 104 -15.19 -13.26 -12.24
N LEU A 105 -14.48 -12.25 -12.76
CA LEU A 105 -14.63 -11.79 -14.14
C LEU A 105 -14.20 -12.86 -15.16
N VAL A 106 -13.06 -13.52 -14.94
CA VAL A 106 -12.57 -14.61 -15.79
C VAL A 106 -13.53 -15.81 -15.75
N GLY A 107 -13.96 -16.20 -14.55
CA GLY A 107 -14.97 -17.24 -14.35
C GLY A 107 -16.30 -16.89 -15.03
N GLY A 108 -16.73 -15.64 -14.93
CA GLY A 108 -17.93 -15.12 -15.59
C GLY A 108 -17.89 -15.24 -17.11
N VAL A 109 -16.76 -14.93 -17.75
CA VAL A 109 -16.59 -15.16 -19.20
C VAL A 109 -16.66 -16.65 -19.55
N GLY A 110 -16.12 -17.52 -18.68
CA GLY A 110 -16.30 -18.97 -18.76
C GLY A 110 -17.77 -19.38 -18.74
N VAL A 111 -18.55 -18.85 -17.78
CA VAL A 111 -20.00 -19.06 -17.69
C VAL A 111 -20.71 -18.56 -18.95
N ALA A 112 -20.42 -17.36 -19.44
CA ALA A 112 -21.04 -16.84 -20.66
C ALA A 112 -20.78 -17.73 -21.88
N ASN A 113 -19.57 -18.27 -22.02
CA ASN A 113 -19.22 -19.20 -23.08
C ASN A 113 -19.95 -20.54 -22.91
N ALA A 114 -19.99 -21.09 -21.69
CA ALA A 114 -20.68 -22.34 -21.39
C ALA A 114 -22.19 -22.22 -21.67
N VAL A 115 -22.84 -21.16 -21.19
CA VAL A 115 -24.28 -20.90 -21.42
C VAL A 115 -24.54 -20.67 -22.91
N ARG A 116 -23.65 -19.96 -23.62
CA ARG A 116 -23.78 -19.80 -25.08
C ARG A 116 -23.75 -21.16 -25.80
N ARG A 117 -22.80 -22.03 -25.45
CA ARG A 117 -22.69 -23.36 -26.05
C ARG A 117 -23.87 -24.26 -25.67
N PHE A 118 -24.36 -24.13 -24.44
CA PHE A 118 -25.57 -24.80 -23.99
C PHE A 118 -26.80 -24.36 -24.81
N VAL A 119 -26.99 -23.06 -25.02
CA VAL A 119 -28.06 -22.50 -25.86
C VAL A 119 -27.97 -22.97 -27.31
N GLU A 120 -26.74 -23.04 -27.87
CA GLU A 120 -26.50 -23.58 -29.21
C GLU A 120 -26.87 -25.07 -29.29
N ALA A 121 -26.48 -25.88 -28.29
CA ALA A 121 -26.77 -27.31 -28.25
C ALA A 121 -28.26 -27.63 -28.02
N LYS A 122 -28.94 -26.78 -27.24
CA LYS A 122 -30.37 -26.93 -26.90
C LYS A 122 -31.32 -26.20 -27.85
N ARG A 123 -30.82 -25.70 -28.98
CA ARG A 123 -31.61 -24.93 -29.94
C ARG A 123 -32.84 -25.69 -30.45
N LEU A 124 -32.71 -27.00 -30.73
CA LEU A 124 -33.83 -27.84 -31.16
C LEU A 124 -34.86 -28.02 -30.03
N ASP A 125 -34.41 -28.27 -28.81
CA ASP A 125 -35.28 -28.39 -27.63
C ASP A 125 -36.12 -27.11 -27.42
N PHE A 126 -35.51 -25.93 -27.58
CA PHE A 126 -36.24 -24.65 -27.49
C PHE A 126 -37.30 -24.51 -28.59
N ALA A 127 -37.01 -24.97 -29.80
CA ALA A 127 -37.95 -24.94 -30.91
C ALA A 127 -39.11 -25.93 -30.69
N THR A 128 -38.84 -27.12 -30.16
CA THR A 128 -39.85 -28.12 -29.77
C THR A 128 -40.77 -27.57 -28.69
N LEU A 129 -40.23 -26.97 -27.63
CA LEU A 129 -41.02 -26.34 -26.56
C LEU A 129 -41.94 -25.24 -27.09
N LYS A 130 -41.47 -24.44 -28.05
CA LYS A 130 -42.30 -23.41 -28.69
C LYS A 130 -43.35 -24.00 -29.63
N ALA A 131 -43.06 -25.11 -30.31
CA ALA A 131 -44.01 -25.81 -31.16
C ALA A 131 -45.21 -26.35 -30.36
N ILE A 132 -44.98 -26.77 -29.11
CA ILE A 132 -46.04 -27.23 -28.19
C ILE A 132 -46.69 -26.09 -27.39
N GLY A 133 -46.36 -24.82 -27.69
CA GLY A 133 -47.05 -23.64 -27.13
C GLY A 133 -46.31 -22.86 -26.05
N ALA A 134 -45.05 -23.17 -25.72
CA ALA A 134 -44.28 -22.38 -24.76
C ALA A 134 -43.93 -20.98 -25.34
N THR A 135 -44.11 -19.93 -24.54
CA THR A 135 -43.65 -18.59 -24.92
C THR A 135 -42.13 -18.47 -24.82
N GLY A 136 -41.51 -17.60 -25.62
CA GLY A 136 -40.06 -17.38 -25.56
C GLY A 136 -39.57 -16.97 -24.17
N GLY A 137 -40.36 -16.19 -23.43
CA GLY A 137 -40.06 -15.81 -22.04
C GLY A 137 -40.08 -17.00 -21.09
N ARG A 138 -41.02 -17.94 -21.26
CA ARG A 138 -41.10 -19.17 -20.48
C ARG A 138 -39.87 -20.06 -20.70
N VAL A 139 -39.44 -20.21 -21.97
CA VAL A 139 -38.23 -20.98 -22.32
C VAL A 139 -36.98 -20.37 -21.67
N VAL A 140 -36.83 -19.04 -21.74
CA VAL A 140 -35.71 -18.36 -21.06
C VAL A 140 -35.79 -18.53 -19.55
N ALA A 141 -36.97 -18.40 -18.93
CA ALA A 141 -37.12 -18.52 -17.48
C ALA A 141 -36.77 -19.93 -16.96
N ILE A 142 -37.19 -20.99 -17.67
CA ILE A 142 -36.88 -22.38 -17.31
C ILE A 142 -35.36 -22.59 -17.32
N HIS A 143 -34.70 -22.26 -18.42
CA HIS A 143 -33.26 -22.48 -18.54
C HIS A 143 -32.42 -21.49 -17.74
N LEU A 144 -32.95 -20.30 -17.44
CA LEU A 144 -32.30 -19.38 -16.50
C LEU A 144 -32.29 -20.00 -15.11
N THR A 145 -33.40 -20.61 -14.70
CA THR A 145 -33.49 -21.32 -13.43
C THR A 145 -32.49 -22.48 -13.38
N GLU A 146 -32.34 -23.27 -14.45
CA GLU A 146 -31.33 -24.33 -14.54
C GLU A 146 -29.90 -23.79 -14.36
N VAL A 147 -29.55 -22.72 -15.09
CA VAL A 147 -28.23 -22.09 -14.98
C VAL A 147 -28.00 -21.51 -13.59
N MET A 148 -29.01 -20.87 -12.99
CA MET A 148 -28.91 -20.29 -11.65
C MET A 148 -28.86 -21.36 -10.55
N LEU A 149 -29.48 -22.53 -10.74
CA LEU A 149 -29.35 -23.67 -9.83
C LEU A 149 -27.91 -24.21 -9.85
N VAL A 150 -27.33 -24.41 -11.04
CA VAL A 150 -25.93 -24.82 -11.19
C VAL A 150 -24.99 -23.78 -10.57
N ALA A 151 -25.24 -22.50 -10.80
CA ALA A 151 -24.50 -21.41 -10.15
C ALA A 151 -24.67 -21.46 -8.62
N GLY A 152 -25.88 -21.73 -8.12
CA GLY A 152 -26.16 -21.88 -6.69
C GLY A 152 -25.34 -22.99 -6.03
N PHE A 153 -25.21 -24.15 -6.69
CA PHE A 153 -24.31 -25.22 -6.23
C PHE A 153 -22.85 -24.77 -6.22
N GLY A 154 -22.39 -24.09 -7.28
CA GLY A 154 -21.03 -23.55 -7.34
C GLY A 154 -20.76 -22.53 -6.22
N ILE A 155 -21.72 -21.65 -5.95
CA ILE A 155 -21.66 -20.67 -4.86
C ILE A 155 -21.61 -21.39 -3.51
N ALA A 156 -22.47 -22.38 -3.27
CA ALA A 156 -22.47 -23.13 -2.02
C ALA A 156 -21.12 -23.82 -1.74
N ILE A 157 -20.53 -24.45 -2.76
CA ILE A 157 -19.18 -25.04 -2.66
C ILE A 157 -18.13 -23.96 -2.39
N GLY A 158 -18.19 -22.83 -3.12
CA GLY A 158 -17.27 -21.71 -2.92
C GLY A 158 -17.35 -21.10 -1.52
N LEU A 159 -18.55 -20.95 -0.97
CA LEU A 159 -18.77 -20.46 0.40
C LEU A 159 -18.26 -21.45 1.44
N ALA A 160 -18.48 -22.76 1.25
CA ALA A 160 -17.96 -23.79 2.15
C ALA A 160 -16.42 -23.77 2.19
N LEU A 161 -15.78 -23.69 1.01
CA LEU A 161 -14.32 -23.57 0.91
C LEU A 161 -13.82 -22.26 1.52
N GLY A 162 -14.50 -21.15 1.25
CA GLY A 162 -14.15 -19.84 1.79
C GLY A 162 -14.30 -19.76 3.32
N ALA A 163 -15.33 -20.40 3.88
CA ALA A 163 -15.55 -20.47 5.32
C ALA A 163 -14.52 -21.39 6.02
N ALA A 164 -14.07 -22.46 5.36
CA ALA A 164 -13.08 -23.39 5.90
C ALA A 164 -11.63 -22.87 5.79
N ALA A 165 -11.34 -22.02 4.81
CA ALA A 165 -9.97 -21.56 4.52
C ALA A 165 -9.28 -20.87 5.72
N PRO A 166 -9.91 -19.96 6.49
CA PRO A 166 -9.28 -19.37 7.66
C PRO A 166 -8.89 -20.40 8.72
N PHE A 167 -9.73 -21.42 8.97
CA PHE A 167 -9.43 -22.47 9.95
C PHE A 167 -8.24 -23.34 9.51
N ALA A 168 -8.20 -23.71 8.22
CA ALA A 168 -7.08 -24.47 7.67
C ALA A 168 -5.77 -23.68 7.72
N LEU A 169 -5.80 -22.39 7.33
CA LEU A 169 -4.65 -21.51 7.40
C LEU A 169 -4.19 -21.28 8.84
N GLY A 170 -5.12 -21.07 9.76
CA GLY A 170 -4.82 -20.89 11.18
C GLY A 170 -4.07 -22.09 11.76
N TYR A 171 -4.47 -23.31 11.40
CA TYR A 171 -3.78 -24.52 11.81
C TYR A 171 -2.38 -24.65 11.17
N MET A 172 -2.26 -24.40 9.86
CA MET A 172 -1.00 -24.56 9.14
C MET A 172 0.05 -23.50 9.47
N LEU A 173 -0.37 -22.30 9.88
CA LEU A 173 0.50 -21.17 10.13
C LEU A 173 0.68 -20.85 11.63
N ALA A 174 0.11 -21.65 12.54
CA ALA A 174 0.18 -21.44 13.98
C ALA A 174 1.61 -21.30 14.52
N ASP A 175 2.55 -22.08 13.96
CA ASP A 175 3.96 -22.09 14.40
C ASP A 175 4.78 -20.91 13.85
N ILE A 176 4.27 -20.22 12.83
CA ILE A 176 4.99 -19.16 12.11
C ILE A 176 4.47 -17.78 12.50
N LEU A 177 3.20 -17.65 12.88
CA LEU A 177 2.60 -16.38 13.28
C LEU A 177 2.70 -16.17 14.81
N PRO A 178 3.50 -15.19 15.28
CA PRO A 178 3.59 -14.84 16.70
C PRO A 178 2.38 -14.02 17.20
N LEU A 179 1.25 -14.07 16.50
CA LEU A 179 0.03 -13.30 16.79
C LEU A 179 -1.13 -14.28 17.08
N PRO A 180 -2.02 -13.96 18.04
CA PRO A 180 -3.22 -14.76 18.26
C PRO A 180 -4.14 -14.64 17.04
N PHE A 181 -4.11 -15.65 16.17
CA PHE A 181 -5.02 -15.78 15.04
C PHE A 181 -6.24 -16.62 15.47
N GLU A 182 -7.37 -15.96 15.69
CA GLU A 182 -8.63 -16.61 16.02
C GLU A 182 -9.52 -16.68 14.78
N PRO A 183 -9.56 -17.82 14.06
CA PRO A 183 -10.44 -17.97 12.91
C PRO A 183 -11.89 -17.91 13.36
N THR A 184 -12.66 -16.98 12.78
CA THR A 184 -14.09 -16.81 13.05
C THR A 184 -14.89 -16.97 11.78
N LEU A 185 -16.13 -17.44 11.92
CA LEU A 185 -17.09 -17.45 10.82
C LEU A 185 -17.66 -16.04 10.66
N ALA A 186 -17.51 -15.51 9.46
CA ALA A 186 -17.90 -14.14 9.11
C ALA A 186 -19.14 -14.19 8.18
N PRO A 187 -20.37 -14.26 8.75
CA PRO A 187 -21.59 -14.55 7.98
C PRO A 187 -21.95 -13.42 7.00
N VAL A 188 -21.60 -12.17 7.31
CA VAL A 188 -21.88 -11.02 6.45
C VAL A 188 -21.03 -11.09 5.19
N GLU A 189 -19.77 -11.47 5.32
CA GLU A 189 -18.77 -11.61 4.26
C GLU A 189 -19.12 -12.77 3.34
N LEU A 190 -19.59 -13.89 3.91
CA LEU A 190 -20.13 -15.01 3.15
C LEU A 190 -21.40 -14.61 2.37
N ALA A 191 -22.30 -13.83 2.97
CA ALA A 191 -23.48 -13.32 2.27
C ALA A 191 -23.11 -12.37 1.11
N ILE A 192 -22.13 -11.50 1.32
CA ILE A 192 -21.60 -10.62 0.27
C ILE A 192 -20.95 -11.45 -0.85
N ALA A 193 -20.16 -12.47 -0.54
CA ALA A 193 -19.59 -13.37 -1.53
C ALA A 193 -20.66 -14.13 -2.33
N ALA A 194 -21.73 -14.57 -1.66
CA ALA A 194 -22.88 -15.20 -2.32
C ALA A 194 -23.55 -14.24 -3.31
N LEU A 195 -23.74 -12.98 -2.91
CA LEU A 195 -24.31 -11.93 -3.75
C LEU A 195 -23.44 -11.65 -4.98
N TYR A 196 -22.11 -11.56 -4.82
CA TYR A 196 -21.18 -11.43 -5.95
C TYR A 196 -21.30 -12.59 -6.93
N GLY A 197 -21.33 -13.82 -6.42
CA GLY A 197 -21.48 -15.02 -7.24
C GLY A 197 -22.79 -15.03 -8.02
N LEU A 198 -23.90 -14.72 -7.36
CA LEU A 198 -25.24 -14.70 -7.96
C LEU A 198 -25.36 -13.64 -9.05
N LEU A 199 -24.93 -12.40 -8.75
CA LEU A 199 -24.97 -11.29 -9.71
C LEU A 199 -24.07 -11.57 -10.91
N THR A 200 -22.88 -12.12 -10.68
CA THR A 200 -21.96 -12.50 -11.76
C THR A 200 -22.58 -13.57 -12.66
N ALA A 201 -23.12 -14.65 -12.09
CA ALA A 201 -23.78 -15.69 -12.86
C ALA A 201 -24.91 -15.12 -13.72
N LEU A 202 -25.74 -14.24 -13.15
CA LEU A 202 -26.83 -13.58 -13.87
C LEU A 202 -26.33 -12.67 -15.01
N VAL A 203 -25.35 -11.80 -14.74
CA VAL A 203 -24.75 -10.87 -15.72
C VAL A 203 -24.22 -11.64 -16.93
N PHE A 204 -23.49 -12.74 -16.71
CA PHE A 204 -22.86 -13.49 -17.78
C PHE A 204 -23.79 -14.48 -18.48
N ALA A 205 -24.84 -14.97 -17.81
CA ALA A 205 -25.81 -15.90 -18.40
C ALA A 205 -26.94 -15.22 -19.21
N ILE A 206 -27.43 -14.06 -18.77
CA ILE A 206 -28.68 -13.48 -19.29
C ILE A 206 -28.61 -13.10 -20.77
N ILE A 207 -27.46 -12.61 -21.26
CA ILE A 207 -27.30 -12.20 -22.66
C ILE A 207 -27.23 -13.41 -23.61
N PRO A 208 -26.39 -14.43 -23.37
CA PRO A 208 -26.44 -15.68 -24.11
C PRO A 208 -27.83 -16.31 -24.12
N LEU A 209 -28.48 -16.38 -22.96
CA LEU A 209 -29.76 -17.04 -22.79
C LEU A 209 -30.92 -16.25 -23.41
N GLY A 210 -30.89 -14.92 -23.38
CA GLY A 210 -31.87 -14.06 -24.03
C GLY A 210 -31.97 -14.30 -25.55
N ARG A 211 -30.95 -14.88 -26.19
CA ARG A 211 -31.02 -15.30 -27.60
C ARG A 211 -31.93 -16.52 -27.81
N ALA A 212 -32.11 -17.38 -26.79
CA ALA A 212 -33.03 -18.50 -26.84
C ALA A 212 -34.49 -18.03 -27.02
N HIS A 213 -34.82 -16.83 -26.54
CA HIS A 213 -36.15 -16.22 -26.69
C HIS A 213 -36.58 -16.15 -28.16
N ASP A 214 -35.66 -15.82 -29.07
CA ASP A 214 -35.98 -15.53 -30.47
C ASP A 214 -35.77 -16.72 -31.41
N VAL A 215 -35.40 -17.90 -30.89
CA VAL A 215 -35.28 -19.14 -31.68
C VAL A 215 -36.63 -19.48 -32.34
N PRO A 216 -36.73 -19.50 -33.67
CA PRO A 216 -38.00 -19.75 -34.35
C PRO A 216 -38.35 -21.24 -34.36
N VAL A 217 -39.65 -21.55 -34.41
CA VAL A 217 -40.14 -22.94 -34.57
C VAL A 217 -39.66 -23.57 -35.88
N SER A 218 -39.43 -22.75 -36.92
CA SER A 218 -38.87 -23.19 -38.20
C SER A 218 -37.46 -23.79 -38.10
N ALA A 219 -36.77 -23.58 -36.97
CA ALA A 219 -35.50 -24.26 -36.70
C ALA A 219 -35.64 -25.79 -36.67
N LEU A 220 -36.85 -26.34 -36.42
CA LEU A 220 -37.13 -27.78 -36.50
C LEU A 220 -37.04 -28.34 -37.93
N PHE A 221 -37.25 -27.49 -38.94
CA PHE A 221 -37.37 -27.92 -40.35
C PHE A 221 -36.23 -27.42 -41.24
N ARG A 222 -35.50 -26.38 -40.82
CA ARG A 222 -34.43 -25.74 -41.62
C ARG A 222 -33.22 -25.44 -40.75
N ASP A 223 -32.43 -26.47 -40.45
CA ASP A 223 -31.34 -26.33 -39.48
C ASP A 223 -30.07 -25.61 -40.04
N GLN A 224 -29.96 -25.37 -41.36
CA GLN A 224 -28.63 -25.08 -41.94
C GLN A 224 -28.44 -23.78 -42.75
N ILE A 225 -29.46 -22.94 -43.01
CA ILE A 225 -29.30 -21.87 -44.03
C ILE A 225 -29.33 -20.43 -43.46
N GLU A 226 -29.92 -20.19 -42.29
CA GLU A 226 -30.09 -18.81 -41.80
C GLU A 226 -29.34 -18.56 -40.48
N PRO A 227 -28.19 -17.85 -40.52
CA PRO A 227 -27.58 -17.34 -39.30
C PRO A 227 -28.50 -16.27 -38.73
N ASP A 228 -29.25 -16.60 -37.69
CA ASP A 228 -30.20 -15.68 -37.08
C ASP A 228 -29.43 -14.50 -36.45
N ARG A 229 -29.49 -13.35 -37.13
CA ARG A 229 -28.81 -12.10 -36.77
C ARG A 229 -29.53 -11.33 -35.66
N ARG A 230 -30.51 -11.95 -34.99
CA ARG A 230 -31.35 -11.27 -34.01
C ARG A 230 -30.56 -11.00 -32.73
N GLN A 231 -30.34 -9.72 -32.50
CA GLN A 231 -29.81 -9.25 -31.23
C GLN A 231 -30.85 -9.49 -30.13
N PRO A 232 -30.43 -9.80 -28.89
CA PRO A 232 -31.38 -10.05 -27.81
C PRO A 232 -32.27 -8.83 -27.60
N ARG A 233 -33.56 -9.09 -27.37
CA ARG A 233 -34.58 -8.07 -27.08
C ARG A 233 -34.10 -7.09 -26.02
N TRP A 234 -34.52 -5.83 -26.15
CA TRP A 234 -34.15 -4.74 -25.24
C TRP A 234 -34.36 -5.10 -23.75
N PHE A 235 -35.43 -5.84 -23.43
CA PHE A 235 -35.74 -6.30 -22.08
C PHE A 235 -34.59 -7.09 -21.42
N TYR A 236 -33.96 -8.02 -22.14
CA TYR A 236 -32.83 -8.80 -21.61
C TYR A 236 -31.56 -7.96 -21.47
N ARG A 237 -31.41 -6.91 -22.28
CA ARG A 237 -30.33 -5.92 -22.10
C ARG A 237 -30.57 -5.05 -20.88
N ALA A 238 -31.81 -4.69 -20.60
CA ALA A 238 -32.16 -3.95 -19.39
C ALA A 238 -31.86 -4.79 -18.13
N ILE A 239 -32.20 -6.09 -18.12
CA ILE A 239 -31.83 -7.00 -17.03
C ILE A 239 -30.31 -7.11 -16.90
N PHE A 240 -29.59 -7.26 -18.00
CA PHE A 240 -28.13 -7.27 -17.99
C PHE A 240 -27.54 -5.99 -17.38
N LEU A 241 -28.02 -4.82 -17.81
CA LEU A 241 -27.55 -3.54 -17.29
C LEU A 241 -27.89 -3.35 -15.82
N ALA A 242 -29.08 -3.78 -15.38
CA ALA A 242 -29.47 -3.73 -13.97
C ALA A 242 -28.62 -4.67 -13.11
N ALA A 243 -28.38 -5.90 -13.57
CA ALA A 243 -27.52 -6.85 -12.86
C ALA A 243 -26.06 -6.39 -12.83
N LEU A 244 -25.57 -5.80 -13.91
CA LEU A 244 -24.22 -5.24 -13.99
C LEU A 244 -24.06 -4.02 -13.08
N ALA A 245 -25.06 -3.12 -13.06
CA ALA A 245 -25.10 -1.98 -12.15
C ALA A 245 -25.18 -2.44 -10.68
N GLY A 246 -25.94 -3.51 -10.39
CA GLY A 246 -25.96 -4.15 -9.09
C GLY A 246 -24.59 -4.70 -8.69
N LEU A 247 -23.93 -5.44 -9.60
CA LEU A 247 -22.59 -6.00 -9.35
C LEU A 247 -21.55 -4.90 -9.08
N VAL A 248 -21.57 -3.84 -9.90
CA VAL A 248 -20.71 -2.66 -9.72
C VAL A 248 -21.05 -1.90 -8.43
N GLY A 249 -22.33 -1.77 -8.10
CA GLY A 249 -22.79 -1.13 -6.88
C GLY A 249 -22.31 -1.86 -5.63
N VAL A 250 -22.44 -3.19 -5.60
CA VAL A 250 -21.90 -4.03 -4.52
C VAL A 250 -20.37 -3.89 -4.45
N ALA A 251 -19.68 -3.92 -5.59
CA ALA A 251 -18.23 -3.68 -5.67
C ALA A 251 -17.80 -2.34 -5.08
N LEU A 252 -18.55 -1.27 -5.30
CA LEU A 252 -18.20 0.07 -4.81
C LEU A 252 -18.60 0.30 -3.35
N VAL A 253 -19.71 -0.29 -2.89
CA VAL A 253 -20.20 -0.12 -1.51
C VAL A 253 -19.32 -0.87 -0.53
N PHE A 254 -18.92 -2.11 -0.87
CA PHE A 254 -18.17 -3.00 0.03
C PHE A 254 -16.66 -2.99 -0.22
N ALA A 255 -16.15 -2.15 -1.13
CA ALA A 255 -14.71 -1.95 -1.28
C ALA A 255 -14.13 -1.12 -0.13
N TYR A 256 -13.03 -1.61 0.45
CA TYR A 256 -12.23 -0.88 1.44
C TYR A 256 -11.79 0.51 0.93
N ASP A 257 -11.38 0.59 -0.34
CA ASP A 257 -11.04 1.85 -1.00
C ASP A 257 -11.84 2.00 -2.31
N ARG A 258 -12.78 2.96 -2.29
CA ARG A 258 -13.64 3.27 -3.43
C ARG A 258 -12.86 3.80 -4.64
N ARG A 259 -11.74 4.51 -4.43
CA ARG A 259 -10.91 5.02 -5.52
C ARG A 259 -10.23 3.85 -6.23
N ILE A 260 -9.67 2.91 -5.47
CA ILE A 260 -9.04 1.71 -6.05
C ILE A 260 -10.08 0.88 -6.79
N ALA A 261 -11.28 0.70 -6.22
CA ALA A 261 -12.37 -0.01 -6.90
C ALA A 261 -12.80 0.66 -8.21
N LEU A 262 -12.92 2.00 -8.23
CA LEU A 262 -13.22 2.77 -9.45
C LEU A 262 -12.13 2.62 -10.52
N ILE A 263 -10.85 2.74 -10.12
CA ILE A 263 -9.70 2.54 -11.01
C ILE A 263 -9.73 1.12 -11.59
N TYR A 264 -10.00 0.12 -10.76
CA TYR A 264 -10.10 -1.27 -11.19
C TYR A 264 -11.24 -1.49 -12.19
N ILE A 265 -12.44 -0.99 -11.90
CA ILE A 265 -13.58 -1.10 -12.83
C ILE A 265 -13.26 -0.42 -14.16
N GLY A 266 -12.62 0.75 -14.12
CA GLY A 266 -12.14 1.45 -15.31
C GLY A 266 -11.12 0.64 -16.09
N ALA A 267 -10.12 0.06 -15.42
CA ALA A 267 -9.09 -0.77 -16.02
C ALA A 267 -9.65 -2.07 -16.60
N ALA A 268 -10.53 -2.77 -15.88
CA ALA A 268 -11.20 -3.98 -16.34
C ALA A 268 -12.06 -3.72 -17.58
N THR A 269 -12.80 -2.60 -17.58
CA THR A 269 -13.56 -2.15 -18.76
C THR A 269 -12.61 -1.83 -19.92
N GLY A 270 -11.51 -1.12 -19.66
CA GLY A 270 -10.48 -0.81 -20.64
C GLY A 270 -9.86 -2.06 -21.26
N ILE A 271 -9.49 -3.06 -20.45
CA ILE A 271 -8.96 -4.35 -20.91
C ILE A 271 -10.01 -5.09 -21.74
N PHE A 272 -11.26 -5.13 -21.30
CA PHE A 272 -12.33 -5.78 -22.05
C PHE A 272 -12.53 -5.13 -23.43
N LEU A 273 -12.54 -3.79 -23.49
CA LEU A 273 -12.63 -3.03 -24.74
C LEU A 273 -11.40 -3.25 -25.62
N LEU A 274 -10.19 -3.26 -25.04
CA LEU A 274 -8.95 -3.51 -25.76
C LEU A 274 -8.94 -4.92 -26.38
N LEU A 275 -9.29 -5.96 -25.62
CA LEU A 275 -9.39 -7.32 -26.14
C LEU A 275 -10.46 -7.44 -27.22
N ARG A 276 -11.57 -6.70 -27.08
CA ARG A 276 -12.60 -6.62 -28.12
C ARG A 276 -12.08 -5.96 -29.40
N LEU A 277 -11.30 -4.89 -29.27
CA LEU A 277 -10.64 -4.21 -30.39
C LEU A 277 -9.60 -5.11 -31.06
N ILE A 278 -8.80 -5.85 -30.27
CA ILE A 278 -7.83 -6.83 -30.80
C ILE A 278 -8.57 -7.92 -31.58
N ALA A 279 -9.65 -8.48 -31.04
CA ALA A 279 -10.45 -9.47 -31.76
C ALA A 279 -11.00 -8.90 -33.07
N TRP A 280 -11.49 -7.66 -33.06
CA TRP A 280 -11.97 -6.98 -34.27
C TRP A 280 -10.85 -6.73 -35.28
N GLY A 281 -9.68 -6.28 -34.82
CA GLY A 281 -8.48 -6.09 -35.63
C GLY A 281 -7.99 -7.38 -36.27
N LEU A 282 -7.93 -8.48 -35.51
CA LEU A 282 -7.60 -9.82 -36.02
C LEU A 282 -8.57 -10.26 -37.11
N MET A 283 -9.87 -10.06 -36.92
CA MET A 283 -10.88 -10.37 -37.94
C MET A 283 -10.75 -9.47 -39.17
N ALA A 284 -10.42 -8.17 -39.00
CA ALA A 284 -10.22 -7.24 -40.09
C ALA A 284 -8.96 -7.58 -40.91
N LEU A 285 -7.87 -7.93 -40.24
CA LEU A 285 -6.62 -8.40 -40.86
C LEU A 285 -6.84 -9.71 -41.62
N ALA A 286 -7.52 -10.68 -41.00
CA ALA A 286 -7.85 -11.95 -41.65
C ALA A 286 -8.74 -11.75 -42.90
N ARG A 287 -9.65 -10.78 -42.86
CA ARG A 287 -10.48 -10.41 -44.02
C ARG A 287 -9.65 -9.75 -45.13
N ARG A 288 -8.65 -8.94 -44.76
CA ARG A 288 -7.79 -8.20 -45.69
C ARG A 288 -6.65 -9.04 -46.28
N ALA A 289 -6.29 -10.15 -45.63
CA ALA A 289 -5.29 -11.12 -46.10
C ALA A 289 -5.69 -11.88 -47.39
N GLY A 290 -6.89 -11.64 -47.93
CA GLY A 290 -7.33 -12.17 -49.22
C GLY A 290 -7.76 -13.65 -49.18
N ARG A 291 -7.88 -14.24 -50.36
CA ARG A 291 -8.28 -15.65 -50.55
C ARG A 291 -7.07 -16.46 -51.03
N PRO A 292 -6.34 -17.16 -50.14
CA PRO A 292 -5.22 -17.98 -50.56
C PRO A 292 -5.67 -19.09 -51.53
N ARG A 293 -4.78 -19.46 -52.46
CA ARG A 293 -5.06 -20.47 -53.50
C ARG A 293 -5.38 -21.85 -52.91
N GLN A 294 -4.74 -22.21 -51.80
CA GLN A 294 -4.99 -23.48 -51.12
C GLN A 294 -6.35 -23.47 -50.41
N PRO A 295 -7.25 -24.44 -50.71
CA PRO A 295 -8.60 -24.49 -50.15
C PRO A 295 -8.61 -24.64 -48.63
N ALA A 296 -7.69 -25.41 -48.05
CA ALA A 296 -7.58 -25.57 -46.59
C ALA A 296 -7.26 -24.25 -45.88
N LEU A 297 -6.26 -23.49 -46.34
CA LEU A 297 -5.92 -22.18 -45.78
C LEU A 297 -7.06 -21.16 -45.92
N ARG A 298 -7.77 -21.21 -47.04
CA ARG A 298 -8.92 -20.34 -47.29
C ARG A 298 -10.07 -20.63 -46.33
N LEU A 299 -10.34 -21.91 -46.03
CA LEU A 299 -11.33 -22.30 -45.04
C LEU A 299 -10.90 -21.93 -43.61
N ALA A 300 -9.62 -22.10 -43.28
CA ALA A 300 -9.05 -21.69 -41.99
C ALA A 300 -9.18 -20.17 -41.76
N LEU A 301 -8.77 -19.35 -42.73
CA LEU A 301 -8.91 -17.89 -42.68
C LEU A 301 -10.38 -17.45 -42.62
N ALA A 302 -11.27 -18.10 -43.39
CA ALA A 302 -12.70 -17.79 -43.35
C ALA A 302 -13.32 -18.08 -41.97
N ASN A 303 -12.89 -19.14 -41.28
CA ASN A 303 -13.37 -19.46 -39.94
C ASN A 303 -13.01 -18.40 -38.88
N ILE A 304 -11.98 -17.57 -39.11
CA ILE A 304 -11.55 -16.52 -38.18
C ILE A 304 -12.47 -15.30 -38.23
N TYR A 305 -12.93 -14.87 -39.42
CA TYR A 305 -13.70 -13.62 -39.58
C TYR A 305 -15.18 -13.82 -39.92
N ARG A 306 -15.65 -15.05 -40.17
CA ARG A 306 -17.05 -15.30 -40.54
C ARG A 306 -18.02 -14.85 -39.43
N PRO A 307 -19.26 -14.43 -39.78
CA PRO A 307 -20.30 -14.20 -38.79
C PRO A 307 -20.49 -15.43 -37.90
N GLY A 308 -20.41 -15.26 -36.58
CA GLY A 308 -20.46 -16.37 -35.61
C GLY A 308 -19.12 -17.06 -35.34
N ALA A 309 -18.00 -16.55 -35.87
CA ALA A 309 -16.66 -17.04 -35.54
C ALA A 309 -16.41 -17.07 -34.03
N LEU A 310 -15.66 -18.07 -33.57
CA LEU A 310 -15.26 -18.21 -32.18
C LEU A 310 -14.19 -17.20 -31.76
N THR A 311 -13.54 -16.52 -32.72
CA THR A 311 -12.43 -15.59 -32.50
C THR A 311 -12.70 -14.58 -31.39
N PRO A 312 -13.83 -13.84 -31.35
CA PRO A 312 -14.04 -12.86 -30.28
C PRO A 312 -14.21 -13.50 -28.90
N SER A 313 -14.87 -14.67 -28.81
CA SER A 313 -14.98 -15.42 -27.54
C SER A 313 -13.62 -15.94 -27.07
N LEU A 314 -12.85 -16.52 -27.99
CA LEU A 314 -11.54 -17.10 -27.69
C LEU A 314 -10.54 -16.03 -27.29
N VAL A 315 -10.46 -14.92 -28.03
CA VAL A 315 -9.57 -13.79 -27.70
C VAL A 315 -9.94 -13.18 -26.35
N LEU A 316 -11.23 -13.00 -26.06
CA LEU A 316 -11.67 -12.51 -24.75
C LEU A 316 -11.33 -13.51 -23.63
N SER A 317 -11.61 -14.80 -23.81
CA SER A 317 -11.38 -15.83 -22.79
C SER A 317 -9.90 -16.05 -22.51
N LEU A 318 -9.08 -16.24 -23.54
CA LEU A 318 -7.62 -16.41 -23.42
C LEU A 318 -6.97 -15.09 -22.98
N GLY A 319 -7.38 -13.97 -23.56
CA GLY A 319 -6.82 -12.66 -23.24
C GLY A 319 -7.06 -12.25 -21.78
N LEU A 320 -8.25 -12.50 -21.23
CA LEU A 320 -8.53 -12.27 -19.82
C LEU A 320 -7.74 -13.20 -18.90
N GLY A 321 -7.57 -14.47 -19.28
CA GLY A 321 -6.72 -15.40 -18.52
C GLY A 321 -5.25 -14.99 -18.50
N VAL A 322 -4.70 -14.62 -19.66
CA VAL A 322 -3.33 -14.10 -19.76
C VAL A 322 -3.18 -12.76 -19.04
N ALA A 323 -4.18 -11.88 -19.13
CA ALA A 323 -4.17 -10.61 -18.41
C ALA A 323 -4.13 -10.85 -16.90
N LEU A 324 -4.97 -11.73 -16.36
CA LEU A 324 -4.96 -12.09 -14.94
C LEU A 324 -3.59 -12.65 -14.50
N LEU A 325 -3.05 -13.63 -15.22
CA LEU A 325 -1.75 -14.22 -14.91
C LEU A 325 -0.62 -13.19 -15.00
N SER A 326 -0.67 -12.30 -15.99
CA SER A 326 0.30 -11.23 -16.16
C SER A 326 0.20 -10.21 -15.02
N THR A 327 -1.02 -9.80 -14.65
CA THR A 327 -1.26 -8.91 -13.50
C THR A 327 -0.71 -9.52 -12.22
N LEU A 328 -0.95 -10.82 -11.98
CA LEU A 328 -0.40 -11.52 -10.83
C LEU A 328 1.13 -11.53 -10.85
N ALA A 329 1.75 -11.84 -12.00
CA ALA A 329 3.20 -11.81 -12.16
C ALA A 329 3.79 -10.40 -11.99
N PHE A 330 3.13 -9.37 -12.51
CA PHE A 330 3.57 -7.98 -12.32
C PHE A 330 3.46 -7.55 -10.86
N ILE A 331 2.43 -8.00 -10.15
CA ILE A 331 2.28 -7.69 -8.72
C ILE A 331 3.36 -8.42 -7.91
N ASP A 332 3.63 -9.70 -8.17
CA ASP A 332 4.73 -10.44 -7.53
C ASP A 332 6.08 -9.74 -7.78
N VAL A 333 6.40 -9.43 -9.03
CA VAL A 333 7.63 -8.71 -9.39
C VAL A 333 7.68 -7.33 -8.74
N SER A 334 6.56 -6.60 -8.71
CA SER A 334 6.49 -5.27 -8.11
C SER A 334 6.69 -5.32 -6.60
N LEU A 335 6.04 -6.25 -5.90
CA LEU A 335 6.20 -6.45 -4.46
C LEU A 335 7.62 -6.86 -4.13
N ARG A 336 8.17 -7.88 -4.81
CA ARG A 336 9.57 -8.30 -4.64
C ARG A 336 10.54 -7.16 -4.89
N ARG A 337 10.33 -6.39 -5.97
CA ARG A 337 11.18 -5.24 -6.30
C ARG A 337 11.08 -4.15 -5.25
N GLN A 338 9.88 -3.85 -4.76
CA GLN A 338 9.66 -2.86 -3.71
C GLN A 338 10.32 -3.28 -2.38
N LEU A 339 10.30 -4.57 -2.06
CA LEU A 339 10.97 -5.13 -0.89
C LEU A 339 12.50 -5.16 -1.03
N THR A 340 13.03 -5.48 -2.21
CA THR A 340 14.49 -5.67 -2.45
C THR A 340 15.25 -4.42 -2.88
N GLN A 341 14.63 -3.48 -3.62
CA GLN A 341 15.29 -2.23 -4.06
C GLN A 341 15.46 -1.19 -2.95
N SER A 342 15.02 -1.50 -1.73
CA SER A 342 15.06 -0.56 -0.60
C SER A 342 16.43 -0.49 0.09
N LEU A 343 17.40 -1.34 -0.29
CA LEU A 343 18.70 -1.41 0.37
C LEU A 343 19.78 -0.70 -0.46
N PRO A 344 20.28 0.47 -0.05
CA PRO A 344 21.31 1.19 -0.79
C PRO A 344 22.63 0.41 -0.80
N GLN A 345 23.32 0.41 -1.95
CA GLN A 345 24.63 -0.26 -2.11
C GLN A 345 25.75 0.40 -1.27
N LYS A 346 25.52 1.62 -0.75
CA LYS A 346 26.44 2.39 0.10
C LYS A 346 25.73 2.80 1.40
N ALA A 347 25.25 1.84 2.17
CA ALA A 347 24.74 2.12 3.51
C ALA A 347 25.89 2.46 4.46
N PRO A 348 25.74 3.44 5.38
CA PRO A 348 26.70 3.63 6.45
C PRO A 348 26.73 2.37 7.34
N SER A 349 27.90 2.03 7.86
CA SER A 349 28.09 0.89 8.77
C SER A 349 27.46 1.18 10.14
N PHE A 350 27.61 2.42 10.62
CA PHE A 350 27.17 2.88 11.93
C PHE A 350 26.50 4.26 11.86
N PHE A 351 25.48 4.43 12.70
CA PHE A 351 24.97 5.72 13.15
C PHE A 351 25.37 5.96 14.60
N PHE A 352 25.85 7.15 14.90
CA PHE A 352 26.20 7.59 16.24
C PHE A 352 25.31 8.76 16.63
N LEU A 353 24.44 8.54 17.60
CA LEU A 353 23.47 9.50 18.11
C LEU A 353 24.01 10.18 19.37
N ASP A 354 23.48 11.38 19.65
CA ASP A 354 23.67 12.11 20.90
C ASP A 354 25.13 12.42 21.28
N ILE A 355 25.98 12.70 20.28
CA ILE A 355 27.37 13.09 20.53
C ILE A 355 27.40 14.48 21.17
N PRO A 356 27.83 14.63 22.44
CA PRO A 356 27.85 15.93 23.09
C PRO A 356 28.76 16.90 22.33
N ASN A 357 28.32 18.12 22.08
CA ASN A 357 29.10 19.08 21.28
C ASN A 357 30.50 19.35 21.87
N ALA A 358 30.63 19.37 23.20
CA ALA A 358 31.93 19.52 23.87
C ALA A 358 32.92 18.36 23.58
N GLN A 359 32.42 17.18 23.24
CA GLN A 359 33.23 15.98 22.98
C GLN A 359 33.38 15.66 21.49
N ALA A 360 32.73 16.43 20.60
CA ALA A 360 32.70 16.14 19.16
C ALA A 360 34.10 16.05 18.53
N ALA A 361 35.02 16.96 18.86
CA ALA A 361 36.40 16.92 18.33
C ALA A 361 37.24 15.77 18.89
N ALA A 362 36.92 15.27 20.10
CA ALA A 362 37.55 14.06 20.63
C ALA A 362 37.00 12.81 19.95
N PHE A 363 35.69 12.77 19.69
CA PHE A 363 35.02 11.70 18.98
C PHE A 363 35.51 11.57 17.53
N ASP A 364 35.68 12.67 16.80
CA ASP A 364 36.20 12.67 15.42
C ASP A 364 37.61 12.06 15.36
N ARG A 365 38.48 12.39 16.33
CA ARG A 365 39.82 11.80 16.46
C ARG A 365 39.77 10.32 16.80
N PHE A 366 38.93 9.92 17.75
CA PHE A 366 38.73 8.52 18.11
C PHE A 366 38.30 7.68 16.91
N LEU A 367 37.34 8.15 16.10
CA LEU A 367 36.92 7.44 14.90
C LEU A 367 38.02 7.38 13.84
N ALA A 368 38.77 8.46 13.65
CA ALA A 368 39.88 8.48 12.69
C ALA A 368 40.99 7.47 13.06
N GLU A 369 41.27 7.28 14.36
CA GLU A 369 42.21 6.28 14.86
C GLU A 369 41.71 4.85 14.71
N GLN A 370 40.42 4.61 15.04
CA GLN A 370 39.83 3.27 15.00
C GLN A 370 39.47 2.81 13.58
N ARG A 371 39.16 3.75 12.68
CA ARG A 371 38.72 3.50 11.30
C ARG A 371 39.46 4.42 10.31
N PRO A 372 40.76 4.20 10.10
CA PRO A 372 41.53 4.99 9.14
C PRO A 372 40.95 4.83 7.74
N GLY A 373 40.60 5.95 7.10
CA GLY A 373 40.11 6.01 5.72
C GLY A 373 38.60 5.79 5.54
N ALA A 374 37.83 5.61 6.61
CA ALA A 374 36.37 5.64 6.55
C ALA A 374 35.87 7.08 6.29
N HIS A 375 34.73 7.21 5.60
CA HIS A 375 34.08 8.49 5.43
C HIS A 375 33.17 8.76 6.63
N VAL A 376 33.46 9.83 7.37
CA VAL A 376 32.70 10.26 8.55
C VAL A 376 31.95 11.53 8.19
N GLU A 377 30.62 11.47 8.22
CA GLU A 377 29.77 12.65 8.09
C GLU A 377 29.21 12.97 9.46
N ARG A 378 29.44 14.19 9.95
CA ARG A 378 28.91 14.66 11.23
C ARG A 378 28.13 15.95 11.02
N VAL A 379 26.94 16.00 11.59
CA VAL A 379 26.05 17.15 11.52
C VAL A 379 25.48 17.50 12.89
N PRO A 380 25.31 18.79 13.20
CA PRO A 380 24.66 19.21 14.43
C PRO A 380 23.18 18.84 14.38
N MET A 381 22.60 18.45 15.51
CA MET A 381 21.22 18.07 15.62
C MET A 381 20.58 18.69 16.85
N MET A 382 19.40 19.28 16.65
CA MET A 382 18.54 19.80 17.70
C MET A 382 17.10 19.32 17.46
N ARG A 383 16.22 19.60 18.41
CA ARG A 383 14.78 19.42 18.25
C ARG A 383 14.07 20.76 18.17
N GLY A 384 13.21 20.88 17.18
CA GLY A 384 12.33 22.03 17.03
C GLY A 384 10.92 21.61 16.66
N ARG A 385 9.93 22.33 17.18
CA ARG A 385 8.51 22.17 16.81
C ARG A 385 8.09 23.34 15.94
N ILE A 386 7.33 23.10 14.88
CA ILE A 386 6.71 24.17 14.10
C ILE A 386 5.55 24.73 14.91
N VAL A 387 5.61 26.03 15.24
CA VAL A 387 4.58 26.74 16.01
C VAL A 387 3.60 27.40 15.06
N SER A 388 4.12 28.11 14.06
CA SER A 388 3.30 28.82 13.07
C SER A 388 4.00 28.90 11.72
N VAL A 389 3.19 28.99 10.66
CA VAL A 389 3.61 29.28 9.30
C VAL A 389 2.83 30.50 8.84
N ASN A 390 3.51 31.58 8.44
CA ASN A 390 2.87 32.85 8.05
C ASN A 390 1.84 33.32 9.09
N ASP A 391 2.20 33.26 10.37
CA ASP A 391 1.35 33.61 11.51
C ASP A 391 0.09 32.73 11.70
N VAL A 392 -0.10 31.70 10.87
CA VAL A 392 -1.12 30.67 11.06
C VAL A 392 -0.58 29.59 12.00
N PRO A 393 -1.26 29.28 13.12
CA PRO A 393 -0.86 28.20 14.02
C PRO A 393 -0.77 26.86 13.31
N ALA A 394 0.24 26.05 13.62
CA ALA A 394 0.48 24.76 12.98
C ALA A 394 -0.75 23.82 13.03
N GLU A 395 -1.54 23.88 14.11
CA GLU A 395 -2.76 23.10 14.33
C GLU A 395 -3.89 23.39 13.33
N GLN A 396 -3.89 24.60 12.73
CA GLN A 396 -4.92 25.03 11.79
C GLN A 396 -4.54 24.73 10.33
N ILE A 397 -3.31 24.27 10.09
CA ILE A 397 -2.81 23.96 8.76
C ILE A 397 -3.34 22.59 8.34
N LYS A 398 -4.13 22.56 7.25
CA LYS A 398 -4.58 21.31 6.65
C LYS A 398 -3.45 20.67 5.85
N ALA A 399 -2.65 19.85 6.53
CA ALA A 399 -1.63 19.03 5.89
C ALA A 399 -2.26 17.82 5.17
N SER A 400 -1.61 17.34 4.11
CA SER A 400 -1.92 16.01 3.56
C SER A 400 -1.61 14.92 4.59
N GLU A 401 -2.35 13.81 4.59
CA GLU A 401 -2.13 12.69 5.54
C GLU A 401 -0.68 12.19 5.55
N GLN A 402 0.02 12.28 4.42
CA GLN A 402 1.41 11.83 4.29
C GLN A 402 2.42 12.79 4.92
N MET A 403 2.05 14.06 5.12
CA MET A 403 2.94 15.13 5.60
C MET A 403 2.47 15.78 6.91
N ALA A 404 1.34 15.36 7.48
CA ALA A 404 0.84 15.82 8.77
C ALA A 404 1.87 15.67 9.89
N TRP A 405 2.65 14.58 9.85
CA TRP A 405 3.73 14.33 10.80
C TRP A 405 4.72 15.51 10.89
N VAL A 406 4.99 16.24 9.81
CA VAL A 406 5.97 17.36 9.84
C VAL A 406 5.56 18.45 10.83
N LEU A 407 4.25 18.67 11.02
CA LEU A 407 3.68 19.64 11.97
C LEU A 407 3.47 19.07 13.37
N GLU A 408 3.37 17.75 13.48
CA GLU A 408 3.06 17.06 14.75
C GLU A 408 4.33 16.87 15.60
N GLY A 409 4.38 17.55 16.74
CA GLY A 409 5.42 17.36 17.75
C GLY A 409 6.81 17.88 17.35
N ASP A 410 7.84 17.38 18.04
CA ASP A 410 9.21 17.88 17.89
C ASP A 410 9.95 17.12 16.79
N ARG A 411 10.57 17.84 15.87
CA ARG A 411 11.30 17.30 14.72
C ARG A 411 12.79 17.57 14.86
N GLY A 412 13.58 16.64 14.31
CA GLY A 412 15.02 16.85 14.16
C GLY A 412 15.26 18.02 13.21
N ILE A 413 16.04 18.99 13.68
CA ILE A 413 16.46 20.14 12.89
C ILE A 413 17.98 20.23 12.94
N THR A 414 18.57 20.76 11.88
CA THR A 414 20.02 20.99 11.78
C THR A 414 20.28 22.36 11.20
N TYR A 415 21.53 22.79 11.22
CA TYR A 415 22.02 23.93 10.45
C TYR A 415 23.27 23.52 9.67
N SER A 416 23.45 24.12 8.49
CA SER A 416 24.61 23.81 7.65
C SER A 416 25.08 25.03 6.86
N THR A 417 26.39 25.15 6.68
CA THR A 417 27.02 26.14 5.80
C THR A 417 26.87 25.74 4.34
N GLY A 418 27.06 24.45 4.02
CA GLY A 418 26.94 23.89 2.68
C GLY A 418 25.67 23.05 2.48
N MET A 419 25.33 22.77 1.23
CA MET A 419 24.22 21.86 0.90
C MET A 419 24.58 20.43 1.33
N PRO A 420 23.68 19.69 2.00
CA PRO A 420 23.91 18.28 2.34
C PRO A 420 24.16 17.42 1.08
N GLU A 421 25.08 16.45 1.17
CA GLU A 421 25.51 15.65 0.01
C GLU A 421 24.36 14.81 -0.60
N ALA A 422 23.44 14.33 0.24
CA ALA A 422 22.29 13.50 -0.16
C ALA A 422 21.03 14.31 -0.56
N SER A 423 21.18 15.61 -0.80
CA SER A 423 20.07 16.52 -1.17
C SER A 423 20.32 17.16 -2.55
N ARG A 424 19.26 17.34 -3.32
CA ARG A 424 19.30 18.14 -4.56
C ARG A 424 18.42 19.38 -4.41
N LEU A 425 18.94 20.52 -4.86
CA LEU A 425 18.17 21.77 -4.86
C LEU A 425 17.05 21.67 -5.90
N ALA A 426 15.80 21.79 -5.47
CA ALA A 426 14.63 21.74 -6.34
C ALA A 426 14.20 23.15 -6.77
N SER A 427 14.29 24.14 -5.89
CA SER A 427 13.89 25.52 -6.16
C SER A 427 14.54 26.51 -5.19
N GLY A 428 14.75 27.75 -5.62
CA GLY A 428 15.41 28.80 -4.82
C GLY A 428 16.93 28.75 -4.92
N GLU A 429 17.61 29.44 -4.01
CA GLU A 429 19.07 29.52 -3.94
C GLU A 429 19.58 29.07 -2.57
N TRP A 430 20.73 28.39 -2.55
CA TRP A 430 21.42 28.07 -1.30
C TRP A 430 22.14 29.31 -0.78
N TRP A 431 22.15 29.52 0.53
CA TRP A 431 22.83 30.66 1.13
C TRP A 431 24.37 30.53 1.04
N PRO A 432 25.11 31.66 1.02
CA PRO A 432 26.56 31.64 1.12
C PRO A 432 27.05 31.03 2.46
N ALA A 433 28.26 30.47 2.48
CA ALA A 433 28.82 29.84 3.67
C ALA A 433 28.93 30.79 4.89
N ASP A 434 29.20 32.08 4.64
CA ASP A 434 29.37 33.11 5.67
C ASP A 434 28.12 33.96 5.91
N TYR A 435 26.94 33.40 5.62
CA TYR A 435 25.68 34.14 5.73
C TYR A 435 25.33 34.51 7.19
N ARG A 436 25.14 35.81 7.44
CA ARG A 436 24.81 36.39 8.76
C ARG A 436 23.52 37.22 8.78
N GLY A 437 22.68 37.10 7.76
CA GLY A 437 21.46 37.89 7.60
C GLY A 437 20.30 37.43 8.48
N GLU A 438 19.07 37.60 7.99
CA GLU A 438 17.88 37.05 8.64
C GLU A 438 17.94 35.51 8.69
N PRO A 439 17.39 34.83 9.70
CA PRO A 439 17.38 33.37 9.73
C PRO A 439 16.70 32.78 8.48
N LEU A 440 17.39 31.87 7.79
CA LEU A 440 16.87 31.18 6.62
C LEU A 440 16.65 29.71 6.94
N VAL A 441 15.61 29.14 6.34
CA VAL A 441 15.33 27.72 6.39
C VAL A 441 15.18 27.17 4.99
N SER A 442 15.79 26.01 4.77
CA SER A 442 15.53 25.19 3.62
C SER A 442 14.58 24.07 4.03
N PHE A 443 13.68 23.69 3.13
CA PHE A 443 12.62 22.71 3.42
C PHE A 443 12.58 21.57 2.39
N ASP A 444 12.08 20.40 2.79
CA ASP A 444 11.83 19.29 1.86
C ASP A 444 10.71 19.63 0.86
N ALA A 445 10.95 19.42 -0.43
CA ALA A 445 10.04 19.78 -1.52
C ALA A 445 8.72 19.00 -1.44
N ARG A 446 8.74 17.73 -1.00
CA ARG A 446 7.52 16.92 -0.87
C ARG A 446 6.68 17.36 0.33
N ALA A 447 7.34 17.73 1.43
CA ALA A 447 6.67 18.31 2.57
C ALA A 447 6.02 19.65 2.23
N VAL A 448 6.63 20.45 1.35
CA VAL A 448 6.06 21.72 0.85
C VAL A 448 4.77 21.51 0.06
N GLU A 449 4.73 20.54 -0.87
CA GLU A 449 3.51 20.20 -1.61
C GLU A 449 2.39 19.73 -0.66
N GLY A 450 2.74 18.95 0.36
CA GLY A 450 1.78 18.46 1.34
C GLY A 450 1.26 19.50 2.33
N LEU A 451 2.02 20.58 2.56
CA LEU A 451 1.70 21.66 3.50
C LEU A 451 1.23 22.95 2.80
N GLY A 452 1.34 23.02 1.47
CA GLY A 452 0.97 24.20 0.68
C GLY A 452 1.90 25.40 0.88
N LEU A 453 3.16 25.17 1.25
CA LEU A 453 4.15 26.23 1.51
C LEU A 453 4.66 26.84 0.21
N LYS A 454 5.15 28.09 0.28
CA LYS A 454 5.76 28.82 -0.83
C LYS A 454 7.13 29.36 -0.46
N LEU A 455 7.94 29.62 -1.48
CA LEU A 455 9.24 30.25 -1.31
C LEU A 455 9.03 31.64 -0.70
N GLY A 456 9.77 31.98 0.35
CA GLY A 456 9.66 33.25 1.06
C GLY A 456 8.67 33.27 2.24
N ASP A 457 7.92 32.19 2.48
CA ASP A 457 7.07 32.09 3.66
C ASP A 457 7.89 32.14 4.96
N LYS A 458 7.28 32.63 6.04
CA LYS A 458 7.87 32.69 7.38
C LYS A 458 7.47 31.47 8.19
N LEU A 459 8.45 30.76 8.71
CA LEU A 459 8.29 29.59 9.56
C LEU A 459 8.78 29.93 10.97
N THR A 460 7.92 29.78 11.97
CA THR A 460 8.31 29.91 13.37
C THR A 460 8.48 28.53 14.00
N VAL A 461 9.69 28.25 14.49
CA VAL A 461 10.00 27.02 15.20
C VAL A 461 10.33 27.31 16.66
N ASN A 462 9.80 26.51 17.58
CA ASN A 462 10.21 26.51 18.98
C ASN A 462 11.39 25.55 19.16
N VAL A 463 12.52 26.05 19.61
CA VAL A 463 13.73 25.28 19.90
C VAL A 463 14.16 25.58 21.33
N LEU A 464 14.19 24.56 22.19
CA LEU A 464 14.55 24.71 23.61
C LEU A 464 13.74 25.81 24.33
N GLY A 465 12.44 25.93 24.02
CA GLY A 465 11.55 26.91 24.63
C GLY A 465 11.60 28.31 24.01
N ARG A 466 12.47 28.55 23.02
CA ARG A 466 12.55 29.85 22.31
C ARG A 466 11.94 29.75 20.92
N ASN A 467 11.06 30.68 20.58
CA ASN A 467 10.50 30.80 19.23
C ASN A 467 11.48 31.55 18.33
N ILE A 468 11.85 30.92 17.21
CA ILE A 468 12.76 31.46 16.20
C ILE A 468 12.03 31.47 14.87
N THR A 469 11.94 32.64 14.25
CA THR A 469 11.30 32.83 12.95
C THR A 469 12.35 32.84 11.86
N ALA A 470 12.19 31.98 10.87
CA ALA A 470 13.06 31.87 9.71
C ALA A 470 12.25 31.98 8.41
N ARG A 471 12.86 32.54 7.37
CA ARG A 471 12.25 32.62 6.04
C ARG A 471 12.65 31.42 5.20
N ILE A 472 11.69 30.83 4.48
CA ILE A 472 11.93 29.74 3.54
C ILE A 472 12.74 30.28 2.36
N ALA A 473 14.00 29.85 2.24
CA ALA A 473 14.92 30.30 1.21
C ALA A 473 14.94 29.40 -0.03
N ASN A 474 14.83 28.09 0.18
CA ASN A 474 14.90 27.10 -0.90
C ASN A 474 14.22 25.79 -0.52
N PHE A 475 13.94 24.99 -1.55
CA PHE A 475 13.37 23.65 -1.44
C PHE A 475 14.37 22.60 -1.93
N ARG A 476 14.44 21.48 -1.20
CA ARG A 476 15.33 20.34 -1.48
C ARG A 476 14.53 19.08 -1.76
N ASP A 477 14.91 18.32 -2.77
CA ASP A 477 14.47 16.91 -2.89
C ASP A 477 15.45 16.05 -2.08
N ILE A 478 14.91 15.34 -1.09
CA ILE A 478 15.67 14.53 -0.14
C ILE A 478 15.56 13.05 -0.52
N GLU A 479 16.71 12.40 -0.72
CA GLU A 479 16.75 10.96 -0.99
C GLU A 479 16.79 10.16 0.32
N TRP A 480 15.64 10.03 1.00
CA TRP A 480 15.50 9.28 2.27
C TRP A 480 15.96 7.82 2.20
N ARG A 481 16.02 7.21 1.00
CA ARG A 481 16.46 5.83 0.77
C ARG A 481 17.98 5.66 0.77
N SER A 482 18.74 6.75 0.75
CA SER A 482 20.21 6.72 0.79
C SER A 482 20.77 6.21 2.13
N LEU A 483 19.93 6.16 3.19
CA LEU A 483 20.36 5.91 4.57
C LEU A 483 21.43 6.91 5.06
N GLY A 484 21.56 8.07 4.42
CA GLY A 484 22.38 9.20 4.89
C GLY A 484 21.67 10.04 5.95
N ILE A 485 22.38 11.00 6.54
CA ILE A 485 21.78 11.90 7.53
C ILE A 485 20.92 12.94 6.84
N ASN A 486 19.61 12.92 7.09
CA ASN A 486 18.65 13.78 6.40
C ASN A 486 17.69 14.48 7.36
N PHE A 487 17.38 15.74 7.07
CA PHE A 487 16.44 16.55 7.84
C PHE A 487 15.46 17.28 6.92
N VAL A 488 14.19 17.29 7.31
CA VAL A 488 13.13 18.06 6.64
C VAL A 488 13.49 19.55 6.63
N MET A 489 14.01 20.05 7.77
CA MET A 489 14.39 21.44 7.96
C MET A 489 15.90 21.55 8.19
N VAL A 490 16.56 22.33 7.34
CA VAL A 490 17.97 22.73 7.51
C VAL A 490 18.00 24.24 7.56
N PHE A 491 18.58 24.79 8.62
CA PHE A 491 18.64 26.24 8.84
C PHE A 491 20.00 26.81 8.47
N SER A 492 20.05 28.12 8.26
CA SER A 492 21.31 28.84 8.11
C SER A 492 22.09 28.85 9.45
N PRO A 493 23.44 28.81 9.42
CA PRO A 493 24.27 28.65 10.63
C PRO A 493 24.06 29.71 11.71
N ASN A 494 23.70 30.94 11.32
CA ASN A 494 23.40 32.05 12.23
C ASN A 494 22.14 31.82 13.07
N THR A 495 21.22 30.98 12.63
CA THR A 495 19.90 30.79 13.28
C THR A 495 20.01 30.25 14.71
N PHE A 496 20.98 29.37 14.96
CA PHE A 496 21.16 28.69 16.24
C PHE A 496 22.54 28.91 16.85
N ALA A 497 23.19 30.04 16.50
CA ALA A 497 24.47 30.39 17.07
C ALA A 497 24.39 30.46 18.61
N GLY A 498 25.15 29.61 19.29
CA GLY A 498 25.18 29.53 20.75
C GLY A 498 24.10 28.65 21.41
N ALA A 499 23.24 27.99 20.62
CA ALA A 499 22.29 27.01 21.17
C ALA A 499 23.02 25.69 21.51
N PRO A 500 22.76 25.07 22.68
CA PRO A 500 23.29 23.75 22.97
C PRO A 500 22.66 22.73 22.02
N HIS A 501 23.49 21.87 21.45
CA HIS A 501 23.10 20.84 20.51
C HIS A 501 23.94 19.58 20.72
N THR A 502 23.44 18.46 20.24
CA THR A 502 24.22 17.23 20.07
C THR A 502 24.61 17.09 18.62
N ASN A 503 25.54 16.20 18.32
CA ASN A 503 25.90 15.87 16.94
C ASN A 503 25.41 14.46 16.62
N LEU A 504 25.02 14.30 15.36
CA LEU A 504 24.73 13.03 14.73
C LEU A 504 25.87 12.73 13.77
N ALA A 505 26.41 11.51 13.81
CA ALA A 505 27.46 11.11 12.89
C ALA A 505 27.16 9.75 12.24
N THR A 506 27.62 9.58 11.01
CA THR A 506 27.64 8.30 10.30
C THR A 506 29.06 7.94 9.91
N VAL A 507 29.34 6.64 9.87
CA VAL A 507 30.61 6.12 9.37
C VAL A 507 30.31 5.17 8.23
N THR A 508 30.90 5.45 7.07
CA THR A 508 30.83 4.60 5.88
C THR A 508 32.23 4.06 5.58
N ASP A 509 32.41 2.75 5.74
CA ASP A 509 33.70 2.11 5.46
C ASP A 509 33.98 2.05 3.95
N LYS A 510 35.26 2.14 3.55
CA LYS A 510 35.70 1.93 2.15
C LYS A 510 35.70 0.44 1.80
N GLY A 511 34.52 -0.17 1.69
CA GLY A 511 34.33 -1.54 1.25
C GLY A 511 33.13 -2.22 1.92
N ALA A 512 32.44 -3.10 1.19
CA ALA A 512 31.30 -3.87 1.67
C ALA A 512 31.69 -5.05 2.60
N THR A 513 32.98 -5.17 2.93
CA THR A 513 33.53 -6.31 3.69
C THR A 513 33.53 -5.97 5.19
N PRO A 514 33.06 -6.87 6.07
CA PRO A 514 33.08 -6.63 7.50
C PRO A 514 34.53 -6.48 7.95
N VAL A 515 34.91 -5.29 8.40
CA VAL A 515 36.17 -5.14 9.13
C VAL A 515 35.99 -5.84 10.46
N ALA A 516 36.72 -6.92 10.68
CA ALA A 516 36.80 -7.57 11.99
C ALA A 516 37.16 -6.51 13.04
N GLY A 517 36.21 -6.12 13.90
CA GLY A 517 36.43 -5.03 14.86
C GLY A 517 35.19 -4.28 15.34
N ASP A 518 34.01 -4.43 14.72
CA ASP A 518 32.78 -3.72 15.12
C ASP A 518 32.45 -3.84 16.61
N ALA A 519 32.53 -5.06 17.17
CA ALA A 519 32.29 -5.30 18.59
C ALA A 519 33.36 -4.65 19.48
N ALA A 520 34.61 -4.56 19.02
CA ALA A 520 35.68 -3.89 19.75
C ALA A 520 35.48 -2.37 19.74
N LEU A 521 35.10 -1.80 18.59
CA LEU A 521 34.76 -0.39 18.43
C LEU A 521 33.60 -0.01 19.36
N MET A 522 32.51 -0.78 19.37
CA MET A 522 31.36 -0.50 20.25
C MET A 522 31.74 -0.57 21.74
N ARG A 523 32.56 -1.54 22.15
CA ARG A 523 33.03 -1.64 23.54
C ARG A 523 33.89 -0.44 23.94
N GLN A 524 34.84 -0.05 23.10
CA GLN A 524 35.71 1.09 23.38
C GLN A 524 34.93 2.41 23.37
N LEU A 525 33.98 2.56 22.44
CA LEU A 525 33.08 3.70 22.40
C LEU A 525 32.24 3.80 23.69
N ALA A 526 31.67 2.69 24.16
CA ALA A 526 30.87 2.68 25.38
C ALA A 526 31.67 3.11 26.63
N ILE A 527 32.98 2.84 26.65
CA ILE A 527 33.88 3.26 27.74
C ILE A 527 34.27 4.74 27.60
N ALA A 528 34.67 5.17 26.40
CA ALA A 528 35.20 6.52 26.17
C ALA A 528 34.11 7.59 26.04
N PHE A 529 32.94 7.22 25.51
CA PHE A 529 31.82 8.11 25.19
C PHE A 529 30.48 7.48 25.62
N PRO A 530 30.21 7.36 26.94
CA PRO A 530 29.02 6.67 27.44
C PRO A 530 27.68 7.33 27.03
N ALA A 531 27.70 8.61 26.67
CA ALA A 531 26.52 9.33 26.18
C ALA A 531 26.20 9.05 24.69
N VAL A 532 27.16 8.50 23.93
CA VAL A 532 26.99 8.26 22.48
C VAL A 532 26.32 6.92 22.25
N THR A 533 25.17 6.95 21.57
CA THR A 533 24.48 5.72 21.19
C THR A 533 24.91 5.29 19.79
N ALA A 534 25.55 4.12 19.67
CA ALA A 534 25.92 3.53 18.39
C ALA A 534 24.86 2.53 17.90
N VAL A 535 24.34 2.77 16.70
CA VAL A 535 23.40 1.89 16.01
C VAL A 535 24.10 1.25 14.82
N ARG A 536 24.16 -0.08 14.80
CA ARG A 536 24.66 -0.85 13.66
C ARG A 536 23.59 -0.96 12.59
N VAL A 537 23.86 -0.42 11.42
CA VAL A 537 22.91 -0.47 10.29
C VAL A 537 22.81 -1.91 9.78
N LYS A 538 23.92 -2.65 9.75
CA LYS A 538 23.96 -4.04 9.30
C LYS A 538 22.97 -4.95 10.03
N ASP A 539 22.91 -4.87 11.36
CA ASP A 539 21.96 -5.66 12.16
C ASP A 539 20.51 -5.35 11.78
N ALA A 540 20.22 -4.07 11.53
CA ALA A 540 18.90 -3.63 11.10
C ALA A 540 18.55 -4.21 9.73
N LEU A 541 19.49 -4.20 8.79
CA LEU A 541 19.32 -4.75 7.45
C LEU A 541 19.17 -6.28 7.48
N GLU A 542 19.96 -6.98 8.31
CA GLU A 542 19.86 -8.45 8.48
C GLU A 542 18.52 -8.86 9.10
N ALA A 543 18.03 -8.11 10.10
CA ALA A 543 16.73 -8.36 10.70
C ALA A 543 15.59 -8.20 9.67
N VAL A 544 15.63 -7.13 8.87
CA VAL A 544 14.66 -6.91 7.77
C VAL A 544 14.77 -8.02 6.73
N ASN A 545 15.99 -8.40 6.32
CA ASN A 545 16.20 -9.44 5.31
C ASN A 545 15.72 -10.82 5.80
N THR A 546 15.88 -11.12 7.09
CA THR A 546 15.38 -12.35 7.70
C THR A 546 13.86 -12.40 7.64
N ILE A 547 13.19 -11.31 8.01
CA ILE A 547 11.72 -11.20 7.93
C ILE A 547 11.25 -11.36 6.47
N VAL A 548 11.90 -10.69 5.52
CA VAL A 548 11.55 -10.77 4.09
C VAL A 548 11.83 -12.16 3.52
N SER A 549 12.87 -12.86 3.96
CA SER A 549 13.17 -14.24 3.52
C SER A 549 12.19 -15.29 4.04
N GLN A 550 11.44 -14.95 5.10
CA GLN A 550 10.43 -15.80 5.71
C GLN A 550 9.01 -15.53 5.17
N LEU A 551 8.84 -14.47 4.37
CA LEU A 551 7.63 -14.15 3.61
C LEU A 551 7.74 -14.69 2.19
#